data_AF-A0AAV9DL36-F1
#
_entry.id   AF-A0AAV9DL36-F1
#
_cell.length_a   1.000
_cell.length_b   1.000
_cell.length_c   1.000
_cell.angle_alpha   90.00
_cell.angle_beta   90.00
_cell.angle_gamma   90.00
#
_symmetry.space_group_name_H-M   'P 1'
#
loop_
_entity.id
_entity.type
_entity.pdbx_description
1 polymer ?
#
loop_
_entity_poly.entity_id
_entity_poly.type
_entity_poly.pdbx_seq_one_letter_code
_entity_poly.pdbx_strand_id
1 'polypeptide(L)'
;MIAKVLANRLKLAIKSMVDDNQSAFIPGRLLQDGFMAIQECIFAVHKDKRQGILIKLDFARAYDNVQWDFLLHLLECHGFEPDFR
;
A
#
# COMPACT_ATOMS: atom_id res chain seq x y z
N MET A 1 -11.95 6.95 19.40
CA MET A 1 -12.15 5.51 19.68
C MET A 1 -12.89 4.76 18.57
N ILE A 2 -13.55 5.40 17.60
CA ILE A 2 -14.19 4.73 16.45
C ILE A 2 -13.19 4.40 15.33
N ALA A 3 -12.32 5.34 14.95
CA ALA A 3 -11.31 5.12 13.90
C ALA A 3 -10.41 3.90 14.15
N LYS A 4 -10.06 3.62 15.42
CA LYS A 4 -9.28 2.42 15.79
C LYS A 4 -10.05 1.12 15.55
N VAL A 5 -11.36 1.12 15.80
CA VAL A 5 -12.22 -0.04 15.54
C VAL A 5 -12.30 -0.29 14.04
N LEU A 6 -12.53 0.75 13.23
CA LEU A 6 -12.54 0.64 11.77
C LEU A 6 -11.19 0.17 11.22
N ALA A 7 -10.07 0.72 11.70
CA ALA A 7 -8.74 0.29 11.30
C ALA A 7 -8.46 -1.18 11.66
N ASN A 8 -8.92 -1.65 12.82
CA ASN A 8 -8.80 -3.05 13.21
C ASN A 8 -9.65 -3.99 12.36
N ARG A 9 -10.86 -3.56 11.92
CA ARG A 9 -11.67 -4.31 10.95
C ARG A 9 -10.98 -4.39 9.60
N LEU A 10 -10.49 -3.26 9.09
CA LEU A 10 -9.78 -3.19 7.80
C LEU A 10 -8.51 -4.05 7.80
N LYS A 11 -7.78 -4.08 8.91
CA LYS A 11 -6.56 -4.88 9.08
C LYS A 11 -6.76 -6.37 8.78
N LEU A 12 -7.97 -6.92 8.95
CA LEU A 12 -8.25 -8.32 8.65
C LEU A 12 -8.30 -8.59 7.14
N ALA A 13 -8.70 -7.61 6.34
CA ALA A 13 -8.82 -7.74 4.88
C ALA A 13 -7.66 -7.08 4.11
N ILE A 14 -6.93 -6.14 4.72
CA ILE A 14 -5.96 -5.31 4.00
C ILE A 14 -4.91 -6.14 3.24
N LYS A 15 -4.50 -7.30 3.78
CA LYS A 15 -3.52 -8.20 3.13
C LYS A 15 -4.01 -8.80 1.81
N SER A 16 -5.32 -9.00 1.63
CA SER A 16 -5.87 -9.48 0.35
C SER A 16 -6.23 -8.35 -0.60
N MET A 17 -6.25 -7.10 -0.13
CA MET A 17 -6.54 -5.91 -0.94
C MET A 17 -5.28 -5.29 -1.57
N VAL A 18 -4.11 -5.59 -1.02
CA VAL A 18 -2.83 -4.97 -1.40
C VAL A 18 -1.82 -5.98 -1.90
N ASP A 19 -1.02 -5.58 -2.89
CA ASP A 19 0.06 -6.41 -3.43
C ASP A 19 1.13 -6.69 -2.37
N ASP A 20 1.87 -7.79 -2.51
CA ASP A 20 2.96 -8.17 -1.59
C ASP A 20 4.09 -7.14 -1.56
N ASN A 21 4.28 -6.39 -2.64
CA ASN A 21 5.28 -5.33 -2.72
C ASN A 21 4.89 -4.06 -1.95
N GLN A 22 3.66 -3.97 -1.40
CA GLN A 22 3.24 -2.87 -0.54
C GLN A 22 3.63 -3.14 0.92
N SER A 23 4.76 -2.59 1.37
CA SER A 23 5.31 -2.85 2.70
C SER A 23 4.87 -1.87 3.78
N ALA A 24 4.55 -0.62 3.43
CA ALA A 24 4.20 0.41 4.40
C ALA A 24 2.77 0.21 4.96
N PHE A 25 2.60 0.45 6.27
CA PHE A 25 1.31 0.41 6.97
C PHE A 25 0.57 -0.95 6.93
N ILE A 26 1.21 -2.02 6.45
CA ILE A 26 0.66 -3.37 6.45
C ILE A 26 1.18 -4.16 7.66
N PRO A 27 0.32 -4.70 8.52
CA PRO A 27 0.74 -5.45 9.69
C PRO A 27 1.56 -6.69 9.35
N GLY A 28 2.76 -6.77 9.92
CA GLY A 28 3.70 -7.87 9.68
C GLY A 28 4.59 -7.68 8.45
N ARG A 29 4.54 -6.52 7.77
CA ARG A 29 5.52 -6.11 6.77
C ARG A 29 6.36 -4.96 7.33
N LEU A 30 7.66 -4.97 7.05
CA LEU A 30 8.59 -3.94 7.48
C LEU A 30 8.96 -3.05 6.29
N LEU A 31 9.17 -1.75 6.55
CA LEU A 31 9.64 -0.82 5.52
C LEU A 31 10.98 -1.28 4.90
N GLN A 32 11.81 -1.95 5.70
CA GLN A 32 13.09 -2.49 5.29
C GLN A 32 12.96 -3.54 4.17
N ASP A 33 11.88 -4.32 4.17
CA ASP A 33 11.65 -5.37 3.16
C ASP A 33 11.54 -4.75 1.75
N GLY A 34 10.79 -3.64 1.64
CA GLY A 34 10.66 -2.91 0.38
C GLY A 34 11.97 -2.24 -0.07
N PHE A 35 12.76 -1.74 0.88
CA PHE A 35 14.08 -1.18 0.57
C PHE A 35 15.05 -2.27 0.05
N MET A 36 15.08 -3.44 0.69
CA MET A 36 15.90 -4.57 0.26
C MET A 36 15.53 -5.02 -1.16
N ALA A 37 14.24 -5.17 -1.46
CA ALA A 37 13.78 -5.53 -2.80
C ALA A 37 14.25 -4.53 -3.87
N ILE A 38 14.19 -3.22 -3.59
CA ILE A 38 14.71 -2.19 -4.51
C ILE A 38 16.22 -2.32 -4.70
N GLN A 39 16.98 -2.54 -3.62
CA GLN A 39 18.44 -2.72 -3.71
C GLN A 39 18.80 -3.96 -4.55
N GLU A 40 18.08 -5.06 -4.39
CA GLU A 40 18.27 -6.27 -5.19
C GLU A 40 17.97 -6.03 -6.69
N CYS A 41 16.89 -5.31 -7.01
CA CYS A 41 16.60 -4.93 -8.39
C CYS A 41 17.72 -4.06 -9.00
N ILE A 42 18.22 -3.06 -8.27
CA ILE A 42 19.32 -2.21 -8.73
C ILE A 42 20.58 -3.03 -8.95
N PHE A 43 20.91 -3.91 -7.99
CA PHE A 43 22.08 -4.79 -8.08
C PHE A 43 21.99 -5.72 -9.28
N ALA A 44 20.83 -6.34 -9.54
CA ALA A 44 20.61 -7.22 -10.69
C ALA A 44 20.81 -6.49 -12.02
N VAL A 45 20.23 -5.28 -12.16
CA VAL A 45 20.40 -4.44 -13.36
C VAL A 45 21.87 -4.09 -13.58
N HIS A 46 22.59 -3.72 -12.50
CA HIS A 46 24.01 -3.39 -12.57
C HIS A 46 24.87 -4.61 -12.94
N LYS A 47 24.60 -5.76 -12.32
CA LYS A 47 25.31 -7.03 -12.59
C LYS A 47 25.18 -7.46 -14.04
N ASP A 48 23.99 -7.30 -14.63
CA ASP A 48 23.71 -7.65 -16.02
C ASP A 48 24.21 -6.58 -17.01
N LYS A 49 24.82 -5.49 -16.53
CA LYS A 49 25.24 -4.32 -17.32
C LYS A 49 24.09 -3.72 -18.15
N ARG A 50 22.86 -3.83 -17.65
CA ARG A 50 21.67 -3.28 -18.29
C ARG A 50 21.44 -1.85 -17.80
N GLN A 51 20.87 -1.02 -18.65
CA GLN A 51 20.37 0.29 -18.24
C GLN A 51 18.99 0.12 -17.61
N GLY A 52 18.70 0.90 -16.58
CA GLY A 52 17.42 0.92 -15.89
C GLY A 52 17.10 2.31 -15.37
N ILE A 53 15.81 2.56 -15.15
CA ILE A 53 15.31 3.82 -14.60
C ILE A 53 14.59 3.51 -13.29
N LEU A 54 14.96 4.23 -12.23
CA LEU A 54 14.21 4.22 -10.98
C LEU A 54 13.27 5.43 -10.97
N ILE A 55 11.97 5.17 -10.89
CA ILE A 55 10.96 6.22 -10.79
C ILE A 55 10.46 6.26 -9.36
N LYS A 56 10.64 7.41 -8.69
CA LYS A 56 10.05 7.69 -7.38
C LYS A 56 8.85 8.61 -7.57
N LEU A 57 7.67 8.10 -7.27
CA LEU A 57 6.42 8.86 -7.25
C LEU A 57 6.05 9.19 -5.80
N ASP A 58 5.61 10.43 -5.56
CA ASP A 58 5.13 10.87 -4.25
C ASP A 58 3.84 11.68 -4.41
N PHE A 59 2.93 11.57 -3.44
CA PHE A 59 1.64 12.25 -3.48
C PHE A 59 1.67 13.50 -2.60
N ALA A 60 1.53 14.67 -3.21
CA ALA A 60 1.36 15.91 -2.45
C ALA A 60 0.09 15.86 -1.61
N ARG A 61 0.20 16.05 -0.30
CA ARG A 61 -0.94 16.07 0.64
C ARG A 61 -1.89 14.88 0.46
N ALA A 62 -1.32 13.67 0.45
CA ALA A 62 -2.05 12.43 0.15
C ALA A 62 -3.37 12.29 0.92
N TYR A 63 -3.39 12.64 2.21
CA TYR A 63 -4.58 12.55 3.05
C TYR A 63 -5.64 13.63 2.78
N ASP A 64 -5.24 14.81 2.28
CA ASP A 64 -6.16 15.91 1.98
C ASP A 64 -6.83 15.71 0.60
N ASN A 65 -6.16 15.00 -0.30
CA ASN A 65 -6.57 14.82 -1.69
C ASN A 65 -7.31 13.49 -1.96
N VAL A 66 -7.60 12.69 -0.93
CA VAL A 66 -8.36 11.45 -1.09
C VAL A 66 -9.81 11.77 -1.48
N GLN A 67 -10.29 11.18 -2.58
CA GLN A 67 -11.71 11.19 -2.90
C GLN A 67 -12.44 10.14 -2.04
N TRP A 68 -13.20 10.59 -1.06
CA TRP A 68 -13.88 9.73 -0.09
C TRP A 68 -14.91 8.80 -0.72
N ASP A 69 -15.67 9.27 -1.71
CA ASP A 69 -16.66 8.44 -2.41
C ASP A 69 -15.99 7.28 -3.15
N PHE A 70 -14.82 7.53 -3.76
CA PHE A 70 -14.03 6.47 -4.38
C PHE A 70 -13.52 5.45 -3.35
N LEU A 71 -13.00 5.92 -2.20
CA LEU A 71 -12.52 5.04 -1.14
C LEU A 71 -13.65 4.14 -0.59
N LEU A 72 -14.83 4.70 -0.37
CA LEU A 72 -15.99 3.95 0.11
C LEU A 72 -16.47 2.94 -0.93
N HIS A 73 -16.54 3.33 -2.20
CA HIS A 73 -16.87 2.41 -3.29
C HIS A 73 -15.85 1.27 -3.43
N LEU A 74 -14.55 1.57 -3.26
CA LEU A 74 -13.50 0.55 -3.23
C LEU A 74 -13.75 -0.48 -2.12
N LEU A 75 -14.12 -0.02 -0.93
CA LEU A 75 -14.43 -0.90 0.21
C LEU A 75 -15.68 -1.74 -0.09
N GLU A 76 -16.73 -1.17 -0.67
CA GLU A 76 -17.91 -1.92 -1.12
C GLU A 76 -17.53 -3.03 -2.12
N CYS A 77 -16.67 -2.72 -3.09
CA CYS A 77 -16.17 -3.70 -4.07
C CYS A 77 -15.38 -4.85 -3.41
N HIS A 78 -14.73 -4.59 -2.28
CA HIS A 78 -14.04 -5.60 -1.47
C HIS A 78 -14.96 -6.29 -0.45
N GLY A 79 -16.28 -6.10 -0.55
CA GLY A 79 -17.29 -6.80 0.25
C GLY A 79 -17.55 -6.19 1.62
N PHE A 80 -17.13 -4.95 1.86
CA PHE A 80 -17.50 -4.23 3.06
C PHE A 80 -18.94 -3.73 2.95
N GLU A 81 -19.71 -3.82 4.04
CA GLU A 81 -21.08 -3.33 4.09
C GLU A 81 -21.14 -1.81 3.92
N PRO A 82 -22.24 -1.26 3.36
CA PRO A 82 -22.44 0.19 3.24
C PRO A 82 -22.31 0.96 4.57
N ASP A 83 -22.57 0.28 5.69
CA ASP A 83 -22.47 0.79 7.05
C ASP A 83 -21.03 0.72 7.63
N PHE A 84 -20.00 0.50 6.79
CA PHE A 84 -18.59 0.60 7.18
C PHE A 84 -18.13 2.07 7.47
N ARG A 85 -19.04 2.92 7.93
CA ARG A 85 -18.80 4.34 8.24
C ARG A 85 -18.71 4.58 9.75
#